data_AF-A0A534LM77-F1
#
_entry.id   AF-A0A534LM77-F1
#
_cell.length_a   1.000
_cell.length_b   1.000
_cell.length_c   1.000
_cell.angle_alpha   90.00
_cell.angle_beta   90.00
_cell.angle_gamma   90.00
#
_symmetry.space_group_name_H-M   'P 1'
#
loop_
_entity.id
_entity.type
_entity.pdbx_description
1 polymer ?
#
loop_
_entity_poly.entity_id
_entity_poly.type
_entity_poly.pdbx_seq_one_letter_code
_entity_poly.pdbx_strand_id
1 'polypeptide(L)'
;GSMLNLSQMAGSIGQQAVRGERLSRGYWNRTLPHFKKGDLGAEAKGFVKSSYKSGLHPTEYFFHAMGGREGLVDTAVRTSRSGYMQRRLINALEDLKVKEDGTVRNTADTIIQFKFGEDGVDPSRSVQGRAVDIDDILQDVLGEEPSWKERLREQEMASYGLTEKDMYVEISEEEVEVEEEEPPSEE
;
A
#
# COMPACT_ATOMS: atom_id res chain seq x y z
N GLY A 1 4.20 -18.92 -8.05
CA GLY A 1 2.75 -19.02 -7.77
C GLY A 1 2.49 -18.47 -6.38
N SER A 2 1.36 -17.78 -6.17
CA SER A 2 1.02 -17.22 -4.85
C SER A 2 0.44 -18.28 -3.92
N MET A 3 0.71 -18.17 -2.61
CA MET A 3 0.08 -18.99 -1.56
C MET A 3 -1.45 -18.91 -1.64
N LEU A 4 -2.00 -17.74 -1.97
CA LEU A 4 -3.43 -17.56 -2.18
C LEU A 4 -3.98 -18.48 -3.28
N ASN A 5 -3.28 -18.57 -4.42
CA ASN A 5 -3.71 -19.42 -5.53
C ASN A 5 -3.66 -20.90 -5.14
N LEU A 6 -2.66 -21.31 -4.35
CA LEU A 6 -2.57 -22.68 -3.82
C LEU A 6 -3.76 -22.99 -2.90
N SER A 7 -4.12 -22.06 -2.02
CA SER A 7 -5.30 -22.18 -1.16
C SER A 7 -6.60 -22.28 -1.95
N GLN A 8 -6.74 -21.55 -3.07
CA GLN A 8 -7.91 -21.65 -3.95
C GLN A 8 -7.96 -22.98 -4.73
N MET A 9 -6.79 -23.52 -5.12
CA MET A 9 -6.70 -24.77 -5.85
C MET A 9 -7.04 -25.99 -4.98
N ALA A 10 -6.55 -26.03 -3.74
CA ALA A 10 -6.66 -27.20 -2.87
C ALA A 10 -7.66 -27.05 -1.70
N GLY A 11 -7.83 -25.84 -1.17
CA GLY A 11 -8.67 -25.54 -0.01
C GLY A 11 -10.07 -25.08 -0.39
N SER A 12 -10.25 -23.79 -0.63
CA SER A 12 -11.53 -23.18 -1.01
C SER A 12 -11.27 -21.86 -1.74
N ILE A 13 -12.11 -21.48 -2.72
CA ILE A 13 -11.96 -20.18 -3.40
C ILE A 13 -12.22 -19.00 -2.44
N GLY A 14 -13.21 -19.14 -1.55
CA GLY A 14 -13.56 -18.14 -0.54
C GLY A 14 -14.64 -17.16 -1.01
N GLN A 15 -14.73 -16.02 -0.31
CA GLN A 15 -15.77 -15.01 -0.52
C GLN A 15 -15.61 -14.29 -1.87
N GLN A 16 -16.67 -14.28 -2.68
CA GLN A 16 -16.75 -13.45 -3.88
C GLN A 16 -17.37 -12.09 -3.52
N ALA A 17 -16.74 -11.02 -3.98
CA ALA A 17 -17.21 -9.65 -3.81
C ALA A 17 -17.34 -8.99 -5.19
N VAL A 18 -18.23 -8.01 -5.30
CA VAL A 18 -18.34 -7.13 -6.46
C VAL A 18 -18.39 -5.69 -5.97
N ARG A 19 -17.45 -4.85 -6.40
CA ARG A 19 -17.33 -3.44 -6.00
C ARG A 19 -17.18 -3.24 -4.49
N GLY A 20 -16.42 -4.12 -3.84
CA GLY A 20 -16.13 -4.04 -2.40
C GLY A 20 -17.22 -4.60 -1.48
N GLU A 21 -18.38 -4.98 -2.02
CA GLU A 21 -19.47 -5.57 -1.22
C GLU A 21 -19.67 -7.06 -1.53
N ARG A 22 -20.23 -7.80 -0.56
CA ARG A 22 -20.72 -9.16 -0.80
C ARG A 22 -21.83 -9.15 -1.84
N LEU A 23 -21.98 -10.25 -2.56
CA LEU A 23 -23.01 -10.37 -3.59
C LEU A 23 -24.41 -10.15 -3.00
N SER A 24 -25.03 -9.04 -3.41
CA SER A 24 -26.37 -8.62 -3.00
C SER A 24 -27.30 -8.39 -4.19
N ARG A 25 -26.73 -8.07 -5.35
CA ARG A 25 -27.44 -7.86 -6.62
C ARG A 25 -28.01 -9.18 -7.15
N GLY A 26 -29.28 -9.16 -7.54
CA GLY A 26 -30.00 -10.32 -8.03
C GLY A 26 -31.51 -10.09 -8.03
N TYR A 27 -32.26 -11.10 -7.58
CA TYR A 27 -33.71 -11.03 -7.42
C TYR A 27 -34.11 -10.19 -6.19
N TRP A 28 -35.40 -9.87 -6.07
CA TRP A 28 -35.93 -9.22 -4.86
C TRP A 28 -35.61 -10.03 -3.60
N ASN A 29 -34.85 -9.42 -2.69
CA ASN A 29 -34.38 -9.98 -1.42
C ASN A 29 -33.57 -11.29 -1.53
N ARG A 30 -32.92 -11.61 -2.66
CA ARG A 30 -31.99 -12.76 -2.77
C ARG A 30 -31.11 -12.66 -4.02
N THR A 31 -29.92 -13.25 -3.97
CA THR A 31 -28.98 -13.25 -5.11
C THR A 31 -29.43 -14.18 -6.24
N LEU A 32 -29.73 -15.43 -5.91
CA LEU A 32 -30.17 -16.48 -6.84
C LEU A 32 -31.55 -17.04 -6.46
N PRO A 33 -32.32 -17.61 -7.41
CA PRO A 33 -33.66 -18.12 -7.13
C PRO A 33 -33.67 -19.39 -6.27
N HIS A 34 -32.51 -20.01 -6.09
CA HIS A 34 -32.28 -21.22 -5.30
C HIS A 34 -32.24 -20.93 -3.79
N PHE A 35 -32.02 -19.68 -3.37
CA PHE A 35 -32.00 -19.30 -1.96
C PHE A 35 -33.36 -18.76 -1.50
N LYS A 36 -33.61 -18.86 -0.19
CA LYS A 36 -34.79 -18.27 0.44
C LYS A 36 -34.72 -16.74 0.36
N LYS A 37 -35.88 -16.08 0.28
CA LYS A 37 -35.94 -14.62 0.34
C LYS A 37 -35.46 -14.15 1.72
N GLY A 38 -34.57 -13.17 1.74
CA GLY A 38 -33.96 -12.61 2.95
C GLY A 38 -32.77 -13.41 3.48
N ASP A 39 -32.31 -14.46 2.79
CA ASP A 39 -31.18 -15.27 3.25
C ASP A 39 -29.86 -14.48 3.20
N LEU A 40 -29.19 -14.40 4.35
CA LEU A 40 -27.89 -13.73 4.55
C LEU A 40 -26.74 -14.70 4.82
N GLY A 41 -27.00 -16.01 4.69
CA GLY A 41 -26.01 -17.07 4.86
C GLY A 41 -24.81 -16.93 3.91
N ALA A 42 -23.69 -17.56 4.29
CA ALA A 42 -22.43 -17.46 3.54
C ALA A 42 -22.60 -17.88 2.08
N GLU A 43 -23.22 -19.04 1.82
CA GLU A 43 -23.47 -19.54 0.46
C GLU A 43 -24.41 -18.61 -0.32
N ALA A 44 -25.48 -18.11 0.30
CA ALA A 44 -26.43 -17.20 -0.33
C ALA A 44 -25.79 -15.84 -0.72
N LYS A 45 -24.76 -15.43 0.01
CA LYS A 45 -24.02 -14.18 -0.21
C LYS A 45 -22.67 -14.38 -0.92
N GLY A 46 -22.50 -15.47 -1.65
CA GLY A 46 -21.39 -15.64 -2.58
C GLY A 46 -20.10 -16.20 -1.98
N PHE A 47 -20.18 -16.92 -0.86
CA PHE A 47 -19.04 -17.68 -0.37
C PHE A 47 -18.92 -19.01 -1.13
N VAL A 48 -17.73 -19.24 -1.72
CA VAL A 48 -17.43 -20.47 -2.45
C VAL A 48 -16.57 -21.37 -1.57
N LYS A 49 -17.16 -22.46 -1.09
CA LYS A 49 -16.50 -23.42 -0.20
C LYS A 49 -15.66 -24.41 -0.98
N SER A 50 -16.08 -24.75 -2.20
CA SER A 50 -15.36 -25.71 -3.04
C SER A 50 -14.04 -25.13 -3.56
N SER A 51 -13.07 -26.01 -3.84
CA SER A 51 -11.82 -25.65 -4.51
C SER A 51 -11.88 -25.95 -6.00
N TYR A 52 -10.92 -25.43 -6.77
CA TYR A 52 -10.83 -25.78 -8.19
C TYR A 52 -10.59 -27.28 -8.42
N LYS A 53 -9.91 -27.95 -7.48
CA LYS A 53 -9.68 -29.40 -7.55
C LYS A 53 -10.96 -30.21 -7.32
N SER A 54 -11.80 -29.81 -6.37
CA SER A 54 -13.06 -30.52 -6.09
C SER A 54 -14.15 -30.24 -7.12
N GLY A 55 -14.04 -29.13 -7.86
CA GLY A 55 -15.08 -28.64 -8.75
C GLY A 55 -16.11 -27.78 -8.03
N LEU A 56 -16.77 -26.90 -8.78
CA LEU A 56 -17.70 -25.89 -8.28
C LEU A 56 -19.15 -26.34 -8.46
N HIS A 57 -20.00 -26.09 -7.45
CA HIS A 57 -21.44 -26.22 -7.62
C HIS A 57 -21.97 -25.16 -8.60
N PRO A 58 -23.13 -25.38 -9.26
CA PRO A 58 -23.68 -24.42 -10.21
C PRO A 58 -23.86 -23.00 -9.66
N THR A 59 -24.27 -22.87 -8.40
CA THR A 59 -24.39 -21.56 -7.71
C THR A 59 -23.03 -20.92 -7.45
N GLU A 60 -22.05 -21.71 -7.00
CA GLU A 60 -20.68 -21.26 -6.76
C GLU A 60 -19.97 -20.82 -8.05
N TYR A 61 -20.15 -21.57 -9.13
CA TYR A 61 -19.62 -21.22 -10.45
C TYR A 61 -20.17 -19.89 -10.94
N PHE A 62 -21.48 -19.66 -10.76
CA PHE A 62 -22.10 -18.39 -11.15
C PHE A 62 -21.59 -17.21 -10.31
N PHE A 63 -21.44 -17.39 -9.00
CA PHE A 63 -20.85 -16.37 -8.13
C PHE A 63 -19.39 -16.07 -8.47
N HIS A 64 -18.62 -17.11 -8.80
CA HIS A 64 -17.24 -16.96 -9.25
C HIS A 64 -17.15 -16.18 -10.56
N ALA A 65 -18.04 -16.45 -11.52
CA ALA A 65 -18.12 -15.69 -12.78
C ALA A 65 -18.50 -14.22 -12.55
N MET A 66 -19.38 -13.92 -11.59
CA MET A 66 -19.72 -12.55 -11.21
C MET A 66 -18.51 -11.77 -10.69
N GLY A 67 -17.72 -12.37 -9.79
CA GLY A 67 -16.48 -11.77 -9.28
C GLY A 67 -15.41 -11.62 -10.37
N GLY A 68 -15.23 -12.64 -11.22
CA GLY A 68 -14.27 -12.61 -12.32
C GLY A 68 -14.54 -11.48 -13.34
N ARG A 69 -15.82 -11.14 -13.58
CA ARG A 69 -16.18 -10.02 -14.46
C ARG A 69 -15.67 -8.68 -13.95
N GLU A 70 -15.61 -8.47 -12.64
CA GLU A 70 -15.09 -7.22 -12.07
C GLU A 70 -13.63 -7.01 -12.46
N GLY A 71 -12.79 -8.05 -12.33
CA GLY A 71 -11.38 -7.97 -12.71
C GLY A 71 -11.18 -7.61 -14.19
N LEU A 72 -11.99 -8.19 -15.08
CA LEU A 72 -11.94 -7.89 -16.52
C LEU A 72 -12.31 -6.43 -16.81
N VAL A 73 -13.40 -5.95 -16.20
CA VAL A 73 -13.89 -4.58 -16.42
C VAL A 73 -12.93 -3.55 -15.81
N ASP A 74 -12.46 -3.77 -14.58
CA ASP A 74 -11.56 -2.84 -13.89
C ASP A 74 -10.25 -2.69 -14.64
N THR A 75 -9.67 -3.82 -15.11
CA THR A 75 -8.44 -3.80 -15.90
C THR A 75 -8.63 -2.99 -17.19
N ALA A 76 -9.74 -3.19 -17.90
CA ALA A 76 -10.04 -2.46 -19.13
C ALA A 76 -10.24 -0.95 -18.91
N VAL A 77 -10.92 -0.56 -17.83
CA VAL A 77 -11.17 0.85 -17.51
C VAL A 77 -9.89 1.55 -17.05
N ARG A 78 -9.06 0.88 -16.25
CA ARG A 78 -7.85 1.44 -15.65
C ARG A 78 -6.84 1.92 -16.71
N THR A 79 -6.70 1.20 -17.82
CA THR A 79 -5.78 1.55 -18.93
C THR A 79 -6.07 2.93 -19.51
N SER A 80 -7.35 3.26 -19.73
CA SER A 80 -7.74 4.53 -20.34
C SER A 80 -7.34 5.73 -19.47
N ARG A 81 -7.57 5.62 -18.16
CA ARG A 81 -7.27 6.67 -17.19
C ARG A 81 -5.77 6.81 -16.97
N SER A 82 -5.04 5.70 -16.80
CA SER A 82 -3.59 5.74 -16.61
C SER A 82 -2.88 6.29 -17.84
N GLY A 83 -3.29 5.88 -19.04
CA GLY A 83 -2.71 6.36 -20.29
C GLY A 83 -2.96 7.85 -20.53
N TYR A 84 -4.18 8.34 -20.24
CA TYR A 84 -4.48 9.77 -20.36
C TYR A 84 -3.67 10.61 -19.36
N MET A 85 -3.58 10.16 -18.11
CA MET A 85 -2.76 10.83 -17.09
C MET A 85 -1.29 10.87 -17.51
N GLN A 86 -0.74 9.74 -17.96
CA GLN A 86 0.63 9.66 -18.45
C GLN A 86 0.87 10.62 -19.62
N ARG A 87 -0.01 10.63 -20.63
CA ARG A 87 0.12 11.56 -21.78
C ARG A 87 0.14 13.02 -21.35
N ARG A 88 -0.71 13.40 -20.40
CA ARG A 88 -0.73 14.78 -19.87
C ARG A 88 0.56 15.15 -19.17
N LEU A 89 1.11 14.23 -18.36
CA LEU A 89 2.36 14.47 -17.64
C LEU A 89 3.57 14.50 -18.58
N ILE A 90 3.62 13.61 -19.57
CA ILE A 90 4.69 13.61 -20.58
C ILE A 90 4.72 14.95 -21.31
N ASN A 91 3.59 15.40 -21.86
CA ASN A 91 3.52 16.67 -22.58
C ASN A 91 3.81 17.88 -21.68
N ALA A 92 3.63 17.77 -20.36
CA ALA A 92 3.94 18.86 -19.44
C ALA A 92 5.42 18.92 -19.04
N LEU A 93 6.13 17.79 -19.10
CA LEU A 93 7.49 17.64 -18.57
C LEU A 93 8.54 17.38 -19.67
N GLU A 94 8.13 17.23 -20.93
CA GLU A 94 9.03 16.88 -22.06
C GLU A 94 10.13 17.92 -22.32
N ASP A 95 9.88 19.19 -21.98
CA ASP A 95 10.83 20.30 -22.16
C ASP A 95 11.89 20.39 -21.04
N LEU A 96 11.77 19.59 -19.97
CA LEU A 96 12.69 19.65 -18.84
C LEU A 96 13.99 18.91 -19.14
N LYS A 97 15.12 19.58 -18.89
CA LYS A 97 16.46 19.01 -19.06
C LYS A 97 17.40 19.43 -17.95
N VAL A 98 18.36 18.55 -17.65
CA VAL A 98 19.47 18.82 -16.72
C VAL A 98 20.55 19.59 -17.48
N LYS A 99 21.01 20.70 -16.91
CA LYS A 99 22.13 21.50 -17.43
C LYS A 99 23.44 21.05 -16.78
N GLU A 100 24.57 21.50 -17.35
CA GLU A 100 25.92 21.13 -16.87
C GLU A 100 26.19 21.56 -15.41
N ASP A 101 25.45 22.54 -14.89
CA ASP A 101 25.50 23.00 -13.51
C ASP A 101 24.68 22.12 -12.53
N GLY A 102 24.04 21.06 -13.02
CA GLY A 102 23.19 20.16 -12.22
C GLY A 102 21.78 20.69 -11.95
N THR A 103 21.42 21.86 -12.50
CA THR A 103 20.06 22.42 -12.39
C THR A 103 19.12 21.81 -13.44
N VAL A 104 17.83 21.71 -13.11
CA VAL A 104 16.78 21.32 -14.06
C VAL A 104 16.11 22.58 -14.58
N ARG A 105 16.14 22.78 -15.90
CA ARG A 105 15.58 23.97 -16.57
C ARG A 105 14.63 23.58 -17.69
N ASN A 106 13.69 24.47 -17.99
CA ASN A 106 12.83 24.38 -19.18
C ASN A 106 13.52 24.97 -20.43
N THR A 107 12.82 24.95 -21.57
CA THR A 107 13.31 25.53 -22.84
C THR A 107 13.51 27.05 -22.79
N ALA A 108 12.79 27.77 -21.93
CA ALA A 108 12.95 29.21 -21.68
C ALA A 108 14.03 29.54 -20.63
N ASP A 109 14.87 28.57 -20.26
CA ASP A 109 15.95 28.65 -19.26
C ASP A 109 15.49 29.07 -17.85
N THR A 110 14.21 28.92 -17.54
CA THR A 110 13.67 29.06 -16.18
C THR A 110 14.08 27.87 -15.33
N ILE A 111 14.64 28.13 -14.15
CA ILE A 111 15.06 27.10 -13.20
C ILE A 111 13.82 26.51 -12.52
N ILE A 112 13.66 25.19 -12.64
CA ILE A 112 12.58 24.41 -12.00
C ILE A 112 13.10 23.74 -10.72
N GLN A 113 14.33 23.20 -10.77
CA GLN A 113 14.99 22.60 -9.61
C GLN A 113 16.46 23.04 -9.58
N PHE A 114 16.95 23.47 -8.42
CA PHE A 114 18.34 23.93 -8.25
C PHE A 114 19.34 22.76 -8.26
N LYS A 115 18.92 21.59 -7.83
CA LYS A 115 19.73 20.37 -7.85
C LYS A 115 18.84 19.21 -8.28
N PHE A 116 19.18 18.55 -9.39
CA PHE A 116 18.41 17.41 -9.89
C PHE A 116 18.19 16.35 -8.80
N GLY A 117 16.93 15.99 -8.53
CA GLY A 117 16.61 14.95 -7.55
C GLY A 117 17.03 15.24 -6.11
N GLU A 118 17.39 16.48 -5.76
CA GLU A 118 17.99 16.92 -4.48
C GLU A 118 19.39 16.33 -4.19
N ASP A 119 19.72 15.14 -4.66
CA ASP A 119 21.01 14.47 -4.47
C ASP A 119 21.91 14.50 -5.71
N GLY A 120 21.36 14.76 -6.89
CA GLY A 120 22.07 14.74 -8.17
C GLY A 120 22.25 13.34 -8.75
N VAL A 121 21.59 12.32 -8.18
CA VAL A 121 21.76 10.92 -8.57
C VAL A 121 20.67 10.49 -9.54
N ASP A 122 21.09 9.87 -10.64
CA ASP A 122 20.18 9.23 -11.58
C ASP A 122 19.54 7.98 -10.95
N PRO A 123 18.20 7.89 -10.84
CA PRO A 123 17.52 6.71 -10.31
C PRO A 123 17.84 5.40 -11.03
N SER A 124 18.26 5.45 -12.30
CA SER A 124 18.69 4.25 -13.05
C SER A 124 20.07 3.73 -12.63
N ARG A 125 20.87 4.57 -11.97
CA ARG A 125 22.21 4.27 -11.44
C ARG A 125 22.25 4.14 -9.93
N SER A 126 21.13 4.40 -9.26
CA SER A 126 21.00 4.29 -7.81
C SER A 126 20.64 2.87 -7.38
N VAL A 127 20.91 2.53 -6.12
CA VAL A 127 20.54 1.22 -5.55
C VAL A 127 19.25 1.40 -4.75
N GLN A 128 18.12 0.98 -5.34
CA GLN A 128 16.79 1.10 -4.73
C GLN A 128 16.45 2.55 -4.29
N GLY A 129 16.93 3.56 -5.01
CA GLY A 129 16.72 4.98 -4.67
C GLY A 129 17.73 5.55 -3.67
N ARG A 130 18.66 4.74 -3.14
CA ARG A 130 19.80 5.25 -2.37
C ARG A 130 20.90 5.72 -3.31
N ALA A 131 21.41 6.92 -3.06
CA ALA A 131 22.55 7.50 -3.76
C ALA A 131 23.80 6.59 -3.71
N VAL A 132 24.04 6.00 -2.54
CA VAL A 132 25.17 5.10 -2.27
C VAL A 132 24.68 3.97 -1.37
N ASP A 133 24.95 2.72 -1.75
CA ASP A 133 24.72 1.57 -0.87
C ASP A 133 25.94 1.34 0.01
N ILE A 134 25.88 1.88 1.24
CA ILE A 134 26.99 1.80 2.19
C ILE A 134 27.23 0.36 2.64
N ASP A 135 26.16 -0.45 2.78
CA ASP A 135 26.29 -1.83 3.26
C ASP A 135 27.03 -2.71 2.26
N ASP A 136 26.77 -2.50 0.97
CA ASP A 136 27.44 -3.21 -0.13
C ASP A 136 28.92 -2.82 -0.19
N ILE A 137 29.23 -1.52 -0.10
CA ILE A 137 30.61 -1.02 -0.06
C ILE A 137 31.36 -1.55 1.17
N LEU A 138 30.72 -1.52 2.35
CA LEU A 138 31.32 -2.04 3.57
C LEU A 138 31.56 -3.55 3.46
N GLN A 139 30.64 -4.29 2.85
CA GLN A 139 30.80 -5.72 2.62
C GLN A 139 31.96 -6.01 1.65
N ASP A 140 32.11 -5.24 0.58
CA ASP A 140 33.22 -5.37 -0.38
C ASP A 140 34.58 -5.03 0.27
N VAL A 141 34.64 -4.02 1.13
CA VAL A 141 35.89 -3.54 1.73
C VAL A 141 36.30 -4.35 2.97
N LEU A 142 35.35 -4.68 3.85
CA LEU A 142 35.59 -5.36 5.13
C LEU A 142 35.45 -6.89 5.03
N GLY A 143 34.94 -7.41 3.90
CA GLY A 143 34.68 -8.83 3.70
C GLY A 143 33.45 -9.35 4.48
N GLU A 144 33.23 -10.67 4.40
CA GLU A 144 32.09 -11.35 5.01
C GLU A 144 32.21 -11.55 6.54
N GLU A 145 33.03 -10.77 7.26
CA GLU A 145 33.06 -10.89 8.71
C GLU A 145 31.74 -10.35 9.32
N PRO A 146 30.91 -11.20 9.97
CA PRO A 146 29.61 -10.78 10.53
C PRO A 146 29.72 -9.70 11.62
N SER A 147 30.94 -9.54 12.15
CA SER A 147 31.34 -8.66 13.24
C SER A 147 30.84 -7.22 13.11
N TRP A 148 30.94 -6.61 11.93
CA TRP A 148 30.64 -5.18 11.80
C TRP A 148 29.13 -4.89 11.72
N LYS A 149 28.34 -5.76 11.05
CA LYS A 149 26.87 -5.63 11.00
C LYS A 149 26.23 -5.82 12.37
N GLU A 150 26.79 -6.71 13.19
CA GLU A 150 26.32 -6.94 14.57
C GLU A 150 26.65 -5.74 15.47
N ARG A 151 27.87 -5.20 15.38
CA ARG A 151 28.27 -4.00 16.14
C ARG A 151 27.46 -2.75 15.78
N LEU A 152 27.10 -2.58 14.51
CA LEU A 152 26.21 -1.50 14.07
C LEU A 152 24.80 -1.64 14.65
N ARG A 153 24.21 -2.85 14.64
CA ARG A 153 22.90 -3.10 15.25
C ARG A 153 22.89 -2.84 16.76
N GLU A 154 23.95 -3.25 17.47
CA GLU A 154 24.11 -2.95 18.89
C GLU A 154 24.20 -1.44 19.14
N GLN A 155 24.90 -0.70 18.27
CA GLN A 155 25.07 0.75 18.40
C GLN A 155 23.79 1.53 18.05
N GLU A 156 23.01 1.11 17.06
CA GLU A 156 21.68 1.67 16.77
C GLU A 156 20.69 1.39 17.90
N MET A 157 20.67 0.19 18.47
CA MET A 157 19.87 -0.10 19.66
C MET A 157 20.28 0.77 20.86
N ALA A 158 21.58 1.00 21.03
CA ALA A 158 22.09 1.88 22.09
C ALA A 158 21.72 3.37 21.86
N SER A 159 21.65 3.84 20.61
CA SER A 159 21.28 5.23 20.31
C SER A 159 19.79 5.50 20.54
N TYR A 160 18.90 4.56 20.19
CA TYR A 160 17.47 4.62 20.52
C TYR A 160 17.23 4.73 22.04
N GLY A 161 17.99 3.98 22.84
CA GLY A 161 17.91 4.02 24.30
C GLY A 161 18.39 5.34 24.93
N LEU A 162 19.16 6.16 24.21
CA LEU A 162 19.54 7.50 24.64
C LEU A 162 18.48 8.54 24.25
N THR A 163 17.87 8.41 23.06
CA THR A 163 16.85 9.36 22.58
C THR A 163 15.57 9.33 23.42
N GLU A 164 15.14 8.15 23.89
CA GLU A 164 14.01 8.07 24.83
C GLU A 164 14.31 8.77 26.16
N LYS A 165 15.56 8.73 26.63
CA LYS A 165 15.94 9.26 27.94
C LYS A 165 15.90 10.79 27.98
N ASP A 166 16.21 11.46 26.87
CA ASP A 166 16.16 12.92 26.76
C ASP A 166 14.73 13.46 26.67
N MET A 167 13.75 12.63 26.27
CA MET A 167 12.35 13.03 26.11
C MET A 167 11.55 13.03 27.43
N TYR A 168 12.01 12.32 28.47
CA TYR A 168 11.33 12.22 29.78
C TYR A 168 11.82 13.23 30.83
N VAL A 169 12.89 14.00 30.55
CA VAL A 169 13.47 14.95 31.54
C VAL A 169 12.73 16.29 31.57
N GLU A 170 11.97 16.65 30.53
CA GLU A 170 11.32 17.97 30.45
C GLU A 170 9.92 18.05 31.10
N ILE A 171 9.38 16.96 31.67
CA ILE A 171 8.05 16.95 32.32
C ILE A 171 8.19 16.64 33.81
N SER A 172 8.77 17.56 34.57
CA SER A 172 8.53 17.63 36.00
C SER A 172 8.77 19.06 36.49
N GLU A 173 7.80 19.55 37.25
CA GLU A 173 7.75 20.83 37.98
C GLU A 173 7.09 22.01 37.23
N GLU A 174 5.77 21.98 37.14
CA GLU A 174 4.95 23.14 37.53
C GLU A 174 3.54 22.66 37.92
N GLU A 175 3.18 22.88 39.19
CA GLU A 175 1.86 22.58 39.77
C GLU A 175 0.80 23.48 39.13
N VAL A 176 -0.30 22.89 38.64
CA VAL A 176 -1.52 23.63 38.28
C VAL A 176 -2.63 23.18 39.23
N GLU A 177 -2.90 24.00 40.25
CA GLU A 177 -4.14 23.94 41.02
C GLU A 177 -5.32 24.24 40.09
N VAL A 178 -6.33 23.38 40.09
CA VAL A 178 -7.59 23.59 39.38
C VAL A 178 -8.68 23.77 40.43
N GLU A 179 -9.21 25.00 40.57
CA GLU A 179 -10.43 25.29 41.32
C GLU A 179 -11.65 24.67 40.61
N GLU A 180 -12.48 23.92 41.33
CA GLU A 180 -13.75 23.39 40.84
C GLU A 180 -14.87 24.44 41.03
N GLU A 181 -15.47 24.92 39.94
CA GLU A 181 -16.77 25.62 39.98
C GLU A 181 -17.92 24.63 39.69
N GLU A 182 -18.92 24.57 40.58
CA GLU A 182 -20.15 23.78 40.40
C GLU A 182 -21.11 24.44 39.36
N PRO A 183 -21.88 23.64 38.59
CA PRO A 183 -22.80 24.16 37.58
C PRO A 183 -24.12 24.70 38.20
N PRO A 184 -24.78 25.68 37.56
CA PRO A 184 -25.98 26.31 38.11
C PRO A 184 -27.21 25.40 37.96
N SER A 185 -28.13 25.50 38.92
CA SER A 185 -29.43 24.83 38.92
C SER A 185 -30.41 25.51 37.95
N GLU A 186 -31.11 24.70 37.15
CA GLU A 186 -32.17 25.14 36.24
C GLU A 186 -33.47 25.45 37.01
N GLU A 187 -34.09 26.60 36.73
CA GLU A 187 -35.53 26.88 36.93
C GLU A 187 -36.32 26.58 35.65
#